data_AF-A0A6A8DBG1-F1
#
_entry.id   AF-A0A6A8DBG1-F1
#
_cell.length_a   1.000
_cell.length_b   1.000
_cell.length_c   1.000
_cell.angle_alpha   90.00
_cell.angle_beta   90.00
_cell.angle_gamma   90.00
#
_symmetry.space_group_name_H-M   'P 1'
#
loop_
_entity.id
_entity.type
_entity.pdbx_description
1 polymer ?
#
loop_
_entity_poly.entity_id
_entity_poly.type
_entity_poly.pdbx_seq_one_letter_code
_entity_poly.pdbx_strand_id
1 'polypeptide(L)' 'MKQYALLRLLIACFFLYIAWPSIHGEVVQMASVFWAGWLAFFLLVVGSNLATLFKMTKPPVMEQERGRQHLYEKN' A
#
# COMPACT_ATOMS: atom_id res chain seq x y z
N MET A 1 0.71 -13.56 0.87
CA MET A 1 0.20 -12.29 1.45
C MET A 1 0.45 -11.04 0.59
N LYS A 2 1.13 -11.13 -0.56
CA LYS A 2 1.64 -9.99 -1.35
C LYS A 2 0.56 -9.40 -2.31
N GLN A 3 -0.49 -10.17 -2.61
CA GLN A 3 -1.54 -9.85 -3.61
C GLN A 3 -2.53 -8.76 -3.17
N TYR A 4 -2.68 -8.49 -1.88
CA TYR A 4 -3.68 -7.55 -1.38
C TYR A 4 -3.15 -6.12 -1.18
N ALA A 5 -1.89 -5.83 -1.53
CA ALA A 5 -1.31 -4.50 -1.35
C ALA A 5 -2.10 -3.43 -2.13
N LEU A 6 -2.53 -3.75 -3.35
CA LEU A 6 -3.32 -2.87 -4.20
C LEU A 6 -4.75 -2.68 -3.67
N LEU A 7 -5.38 -3.77 -3.21
CA LEU A 7 -6.69 -3.73 -2.54
C LEU A 7 -6.65 -2.85 -1.28
N ARG A 8 -5.61 -3.00 -0.44
CA ARG A 8 -5.42 -2.18 0.77
C ARG A 8 -5.25 -0.70 0.43
N LEU A 9 -4.56 -0.39 -0.66
CA LEU A 9 -4.38 0.98 -1.12
C LEU A 9 -5.69 1.61 -1.63
N LEU A 10 -6.50 0.84 -2.39
CA LEU A 10 -7.85 1.28 -2.78
C LEU A 10 -8.75 1.54 -1.57
N ILE A 11 -8.77 0.62 -0.59
CA ILE A 11 -9.57 0.77 0.63
C ILE A 11 -9.12 2.00 1.42
N ALA A 12 -7.80 2.25 1.53
CA ALA A 12 -7.29 3.44 2.18
C ALA A 12 -7.81 4.71 1.46
N CYS A 13 -7.66 4.80 0.14
CA CYS A 13 -8.16 5.94 -0.63
C CYS A 13 -9.67 6.13 -0.50
N PHE A 14 -10.43 5.03 -0.42
CA PHE A 14 -11.87 5.07 -0.18
C PHE A 14 -12.22 5.67 1.18
N PHE A 15 -11.53 5.28 2.25
CA PHE A 15 -11.74 5.89 3.56
C PHE A 15 -11.35 7.37 3.60
N LEU A 16 -10.29 7.77 2.88
CA LEU A 16 -9.93 9.18 2.73
C LEU A 16 -11.03 9.99 2.04
N TYR A 17 -11.61 9.46 0.96
CA TYR A 17 -12.71 10.11 0.26
C TYR A 17 -13.93 10.31 1.18
N ILE A 18 -14.29 9.30 1.97
CA ILE A 18 -15.39 9.41 2.95
C ILE A 18 -15.07 10.44 4.05
N ALA A 19 -13.81 10.49 4.49
CA ALA A 19 -13.38 11.39 5.55
C ALA A 19 -13.27 12.86 5.09
N TRP A 20 -13.07 13.11 3.79
CA TRP A 20 -12.88 14.44 3.21
C TRP A 20 -13.93 15.51 3.57
N PRO A 21 -15.26 15.27 3.49
CA PRO A 21 -16.27 16.26 3.86
C PRO A 21 -16.16 16.71 5.33
N SER A 22 -15.69 15.83 6.22
CA SER A 22 -15.56 16.11 7.65
C SER A 22 -14.42 17.09 8.00
N ILE A 23 -13.58 17.46 7.03
CA ILE A 23 -12.49 18.43 7.20
C ILE A 23 -13.01 19.87 7.17
N HIS A 24 -14.15 20.14 6.52
CA HIS A 24 -14.57 21.49 6.15
C HIS A 24 -15.40 22.24 7.21
N GLY A 25 -15.64 21.64 8.39
CA GLY A 25 -16.55 22.21 9.40
C GLY A 25 -15.92 22.65 10.72
N GLU A 26 -14.69 22.24 11.03
CA GLU A 26 -14.18 22.30 12.40
C GLU A 26 -13.16 23.43 12.58
N VAL A 27 -13.61 24.57 13.13
CA VAL A 27 -12.76 25.72 13.52
C VAL A 27 -11.98 25.45 14.83
N VAL A 28 -12.04 24.23 15.35
CA VAL A 28 -11.48 23.84 16.64
C VAL A 28 -10.04 23.36 16.46
N GLN A 29 -9.09 23.94 17.21
CA GLN A 29 -7.67 23.56 17.18
C GLN A 29 -7.45 22.05 17.38
N MET A 30 -8.24 21.40 18.24
CA MET A 30 -8.16 19.95 18.47
C MET A 30 -8.48 19.14 17.21
N ALA A 31 -9.43 19.58 16.38
CA ALA A 31 -9.75 18.93 15.11
C ALA A 31 -8.58 19.02 14.13
N SER A 32 -7.86 20.15 14.09
CA SER A 32 -6.70 20.31 13.20
C SER A 32 -5.56 19.32 13.51
N VAL A 33 -5.28 19.08 14.80
CA VAL A 33 -4.24 18.13 15.24
C VAL A 33 -4.66 16.70 14.95
N PHE A 34 -5.94 16.38 15.16
CA PHE A 34 -6.50 15.07 14.82
C PHE A 34 -6.36 14.79 13.33
N TRP A 35 -6.78 15.73 12.47
CA TRP A 35 -6.68 15.57 11.02
C TRP A 35 -5.23 15.47 10.54
N ALA A 36 -4.31 16.26 11.10
CA ALA A 36 -2.89 16.16 10.79
C ALA A 36 -2.31 14.77 11.15
N GLY A 37 -2.61 14.27 12.35
CA GLY A 37 -2.19 12.94 12.80
C GLY A 37 -2.81 11.82 11.97
N TRP A 38 -4.10 11.94 11.65
CA TRP A 38 -4.83 11.01 10.81
C TRP A 38 -4.24 10.93 9.40
N LEU A 39 -3.87 12.07 8.81
CA LEU A 39 -3.29 12.15 7.46
C LEU A 39 -1.85 11.61 7.43
N ALA A 40 -1.07 11.83 8.50
CA ALA A 40 0.24 11.20 8.67
C ALA A 40 0.14 9.67 8.79
N PHE A 41 -0.82 9.16 9.58
CA PHE A 41 -1.09 7.73 9.68
C PHE A 41 -1.51 7.12 8.34
N PHE A 42 -2.40 7.80 7.62
CA PHE A 42 -2.81 7.42 6.26
C PHE A 42 -1.61 7.30 5.32
N LEU A 43 -0.73 8.30 5.30
CA LEU A 43 0.50 8.28 4.50
C LEU A 43 1.41 7.09 4.83
N LEU A 44 1.57 6.73 6.12
CA LEU A 44 2.34 5.54 6.51
C LEU A 44 1.72 4.24 6.00
N VAL A 45 0.40 4.11 6.09
CA VAL A 45 -0.32 2.93 5.59
C VAL A 45 -0.16 2.83 4.07
N VAL A 46 -0.42 3.90 3.34
CA VAL A 46 -0.26 3.94 1.87
C VAL A 46 1.19 3.65 1.48
N GLY A 47 2.16 4.31 2.11
CA GLY A 47 3.59 4.14 1.84
C GLY A 47 4.09 2.72 2.08
N SER A 48 3.68 2.07 3.17
CA SER A 48 4.05 0.68 3.48
C SER A 48 3.49 -0.32 2.44
N ASN A 49 2.23 -0.14 2.05
CA ASN A 49 1.60 -0.96 1.02
C ASN A 49 2.23 -0.70 -0.37
N LEU A 50 2.56 0.55 -0.68
CA LEU A 50 3.23 0.92 -1.94
C LEU A 50 4.66 0.39 -2.01
N ALA A 51 5.42 0.44 -0.92
CA ALA A 51 6.75 -0.18 -0.84
C ALA A 51 6.70 -1.70 -1.03
N THR A 52 5.64 -2.36 -0.55
CA THR A 52 5.40 -3.79 -0.80
C THR A 52 5.10 -4.05 -2.29
N LEU A 53 4.34 -3.16 -2.94
CA LEU A 53 4.07 -3.22 -4.38
C LEU A 53 5.35 -3.03 -5.20
N PHE A 54 6.19 -2.05 -4.86
CA PHE A 54 7.50 -1.84 -5.51
C PHE A 54 8.48 -2.99 -5.28
N LYS A 55 8.37 -3.73 -4.17
CA LYS A 55 9.12 -4.97 -3.96
C LYS A 55 8.60 -6.15 -4.79
N MET A 56 7.46 -6.05 -5.47
CA MET A 56 6.94 -7.08 -6.38
C MET A 56 7.44 -6.91 -7.82
N THR A 57 7.83 -5.71 -8.24
CA THR A 57 8.32 -5.47 -9.61
C THR A 57 9.72 -6.03 -9.89
N LYS A 58 10.42 -6.57 -8.89
CA LYS A 58 11.63 -7.37 -9.08
C LYS A 58 11.36 -8.83 -8.70
N PRO A 59 11.09 -9.74 -9.66
CA PRO A 59 11.21 -11.16 -9.39
C PRO A 59 12.70 -11.46 -9.14
N PRO A 60 13.06 -12.19 -8.07
CA PRO A 60 14.45 -12.60 -7.87
C PRO A 60 14.84 -13.57 -9.00
N VAL A 61 15.93 -13.26 -9.71
CA VAL A 61 16.47 -14.05 -10.86
C VAL A 61 16.62 -15.54 -10.53
N MET A 62 16.89 -15.87 -9.26
CA MET A 62 17.06 -17.25 -8.79
C MET A 62 15.79 -18.13 -8.91
N GLU A 63 14.57 -17.55 -8.84
CA GLU A 63 13.33 -18.31 -9.08
C GLU A 63 13.04 -18.51 -10.59
N GLN A 64 13.56 -17.62 -11.45
CA GLN A 64 13.49 -17.82 -12.92
C GLN A 64 14.48 -18.89 -13.40
N GLU A 65 15.59 -19.09 -12.70
CA GLU A 65 16.61 -20.09 -13.05
C GLU A 65 16.23 -21.51 -12.61
N ARG A 66 15.59 -21.69 -11.44
CA ARG A 66 15.08 -23.01 -11.01
C ARG A 66 14.07 -23.60 -11.98
N GLY A 67 13.15 -22.79 -12.53
CA GLY A 67 12.20 -23.26 -13.55
C GLY A 67 12.87 -23.72 -14.84
N ARG A 68 14.02 -23.11 -15.22
CA ARG A 68 14.81 -23.53 -16.38
C ARG A 68 15.64 -24.78 -16.13
N GLN A 69 16.20 -24.94 -14.94
CA GLN A 69 16.97 -26.14 -14.58
C GLN A 69 16.11 -27.40 -14.58
N HIS A 70 14.90 -27.35 -14.02
CA HIS A 70 13.96 -28.48 -14.05
C HIS A 70 13.46 -28.84 -15.47
N LEU A 71 13.50 -27.89 -16.41
CA LEU A 71 13.15 -28.14 -17.82
C LEU A 71 14.29 -28.81 -18.60
N TYR A 72 15.54 -28.55 -18.19
CA TYR A 72 16.74 -29.16 -18.78
C TYR A 72 17.04 -30.56 -18.24
N GLU A 73 16.55 -30.91 -17.04
CA GLU A 73 16.76 -32.23 -16.44
C GLU A 73 15.81 -33.32 -16.98
N LYS A 74 14.81 -32.95 -17.79
CA LYS A 74 13.76 -33.86 -18.30
C LYS A 74 13.85 -34.17 -19.80
N ASN A 75 14.84 -33.65 -20.52
CA ASN A 75 15.13 -33.94 -21.93
C ASN A 75 16.47 -34.66 -22.07
#